data_AF-A0A350UL95-F1
#
_entry.id   AF-A0A350UL95-F1
#
_cell.length_a   1.000
_cell.length_b   1.000
_cell.length_c   1.000
_cell.angle_alpha   90.00
_cell.angle_beta   90.00
_cell.angle_gamma   90.00
#
_symmetry.space_group_name_H-M   'P 1'
#
loop_
_entity.id
_entity.type
_entity.pdbx_description
1 polymer ?
#
loop_
_entity_poly.entity_id
_entity_poly.type
_entity_poly.pdbx_seq_one_letter_code
_entity_poly.pdbx_strand_id
1 'polypeptide(L)'
;MTQEEALRLLDQHRDAIDQIDLAILERLNARAAVVEKIGAIKKEMQFPIYEPKREDAVFRNVIGGNGGPLSEAAVRRLFERIIDEMRTLQRERMEKENQS
;
A
#
# COMPACT_ATOMS: atom_id res chain seq x y z
N MET A 1 -29.29 13.99 -21.42
CA MET A 1 -28.98 13.96 -19.99
C MET A 1 -29.29 15.33 -19.42
N THR A 2 -30.17 15.42 -18.44
CA THR A 2 -30.46 16.66 -17.71
C THR A 2 -29.39 16.92 -16.66
N GLN A 3 -29.33 18.13 -16.11
CA GLN A 3 -28.41 18.47 -15.02
C GLN A 3 -28.66 17.60 -13.77
N GLU A 4 -29.93 17.32 -13.46
CA GLU A 4 -30.31 16.46 -12.33
C GLU A 4 -29.89 15.00 -12.54
N GLU A 5 -29.99 14.48 -13.78
CA GLU A 5 -29.46 13.15 -14.13
C GLU A 5 -27.93 13.09 -14.00
N ALA A 6 -27.22 14.13 -14.45
CA ALA A 6 -25.77 14.21 -14.33
C ALA A 6 -25.31 14.21 -12.86
N LEU A 7 -25.98 14.96 -12.00
CA LEU A 7 -25.67 15.00 -10.57
C LEU A 7 -25.87 13.64 -9.90
N ARG A 8 -26.99 12.96 -10.20
CA ARG A 8 -27.24 11.61 -9.67
C ARG A 8 -26.18 10.59 -10.12
N LEU A 9 -25.76 10.64 -11.38
CA LEU A 9 -24.69 9.76 -11.88
C LEU A 9 -23.34 10.05 -11.22
N LEU A 10 -23.02 11.32 -10.97
CA LEU A 10 -21.81 11.71 -10.26
C LEU A 10 -21.79 11.15 -8.84
N ASP A 11 -22.91 11.25 -8.12
CA ASP A 11 -23.00 10.74 -6.74
C ASP A 11 -22.88 9.21 -6.71
N GLN A 12 -23.51 8.50 -7.65
CA GLN A 12 -23.32 7.04 -7.79
C GLN A 12 -21.86 6.64 -8.04
N HIS A 13 -21.12 7.41 -8.83
CA HIS A 13 -19.70 7.15 -9.05
C HIS A 13 -18.84 7.45 -7.81
N ARG A 14 -19.20 8.46 -7.01
CA ARG A 14 -18.54 8.74 -5.73
C ARG A 14 -18.76 7.61 -4.73
N ASP A 15 -19.99 7.12 -4.60
CA ASP A 15 -20.30 5.97 -3.74
C ASP A 15 -19.49 4.72 -4.14
N ALA A 16 -19.27 4.52 -5.45
CA ALA A 16 -18.43 3.45 -5.95
C ALA A 16 -16.95 3.67 -5.61
N ILE A 17 -16.44 4.90 -5.67
CA ILE A 17 -15.09 5.25 -5.25
C ILE A 17 -14.91 4.97 -3.76
N ASP A 18 -15.85 5.40 -2.91
CA ASP A 18 -15.77 5.19 -1.46
C ASP A 18 -15.65 3.69 -1.10
N GLN A 19 -16.40 2.83 -1.81
CA GLN A 19 -16.31 1.37 -1.64
C GLN A 19 -14.93 0.83 -2.08
N ILE A 20 -14.39 1.33 -3.18
CA ILE A 20 -13.06 0.95 -3.66
C ILE A 20 -11.99 1.39 -2.67
N ASP A 21 -12.10 2.59 -2.10
CA ASP A 21 -11.15 3.13 -1.14
C ASP A 21 -11.12 2.32 0.16
N LEU A 22 -12.28 1.89 0.65
CA LEU A 22 -12.35 0.97 1.79
C LEU A 22 -11.71 -0.39 1.47
N ALA A 23 -11.91 -0.92 0.27
CA ALA A 23 -11.24 -2.15 -0.15
C ALA A 23 -9.72 -1.96 -0.26
N ILE A 24 -9.23 -0.82 -0.77
CA ILE A 24 -7.79 -0.49 -0.79
C ILE A 24 -7.24 -0.47 0.63
N LEU A 25 -7.93 0.22 1.56
CA LEU A 25 -7.53 0.29 2.96
C LEU A 25 -7.44 -1.10 3.61
N GLU A 26 -8.43 -1.96 3.38
CA GLU A 26 -8.42 -3.34 3.86
C GLU A 26 -7.18 -4.11 3.36
N ARG A 27 -6.86 -4.00 2.06
CA ARG A 27 -5.69 -4.66 1.46
C ARG A 27 -4.36 -4.11 2.00
N LEU A 28 -4.29 -2.81 2.23
CA LEU A 28 -3.11 -2.18 2.84
C LEU A 28 -2.90 -2.65 4.28
N ASN A 29 -3.97 -2.76 5.08
CA ASN A 29 -3.91 -3.29 6.43
C ASN A 29 -3.51 -4.77 6.46
N ALA A 30 -4.05 -5.58 5.55
CA ALA A 30 -3.64 -6.97 5.40
C ALA A 30 -2.14 -7.08 5.05
N ARG A 31 -1.63 -6.20 4.18
CA ARG A 31 -0.20 -6.11 3.87
C ARG A 31 0.62 -5.70 5.09
N ALA A 32 0.16 -4.72 5.87
CA ALA A 32 0.82 -4.28 7.10
C ALA A 32 0.96 -5.42 8.12
N ALA A 33 -0.09 -6.23 8.32
CA ALA A 33 -0.03 -7.39 9.22
C ALA A 33 1.03 -8.43 8.78
N VAL A 34 1.25 -8.62 7.48
CA VAL A 34 2.33 -9.47 6.97
C VAL A 34 3.70 -8.84 7.23
N VAL A 35 3.82 -7.53 7.03
CA VAL A 35 5.05 -6.76 7.29
C VAL A 35 5.44 -6.81 8.77
N GLU A 36 4.48 -6.78 9.70
CA GLU A 36 4.76 -6.93 11.14
C GLU A 36 5.38 -8.29 11.45
N LYS A 37 4.82 -9.38 10.88
CA LYS A 37 5.40 -10.73 11.02
C LYS A 37 6.82 -10.82 10.47
N ILE A 38 7.06 -10.21 9.30
CA ILE A 38 8.41 -10.13 8.70
C ILE A 38 9.35 -9.31 9.62
N GLY A 39 8.86 -8.23 10.21
CA GLY A 39 9.61 -7.37 11.12
C GLY A 39 10.12 -8.13 12.34
N ALA A 40 9.28 -8.99 12.93
CA ALA A 40 9.67 -9.84 14.05
C ALA A 40 10.82 -10.80 13.69
N ILE A 41 10.74 -11.47 12.52
CA ILE A 41 11.80 -12.36 12.03
C ILE A 41 13.11 -11.59 11.79
N LYS A 42 13.02 -10.41 11.13
CA LYS A 42 14.18 -9.57 10.87
C LYS A 42 14.84 -9.11 12.17
N LYS A 43 14.06 -8.77 13.19
CA LYS A 43 14.57 -8.37 14.51
C LYS A 43 15.37 -9.51 15.15
N GLU A 44 14.78 -10.71 15.21
CA GLU A 44 15.43 -11.90 15.78
C GLU A 44 16.76 -12.21 15.08
N MET A 45 16.82 -12.04 13.76
CA MET A 45 17.99 -12.30 12.95
C MET A 45 18.91 -11.09 12.74
N GLN A 46 18.61 -9.94 13.37
CA GLN A 46 19.33 -8.66 13.21
C GLN A 46 19.47 -8.20 11.74
N PHE A 47 18.47 -8.50 10.91
CA PHE A 47 18.45 -8.08 9.51
C PHE A 47 17.98 -6.63 9.34
N PRO A 48 18.50 -5.92 8.32
CA PRO A 48 18.09 -4.56 8.06
C PRO A 48 16.63 -4.47 7.59
N ILE A 49 15.95 -3.38 7.97
CA ILE A 49 14.61 -3.06 7.46
C ILE A 49 14.67 -2.74 5.97
N TYR A 50 15.63 -1.92 5.56
CA TYR A 50 15.80 -1.45 4.18
C TYR A 50 16.53 -2.50 3.33
N GLU A 51 15.85 -2.98 2.27
CA GLU A 51 16.38 -3.98 1.34
C GLU A 51 16.06 -3.57 -0.12
N PRO A 52 16.95 -2.82 -0.80
CA PRO A 52 16.70 -2.29 -2.14
C PRO A 52 16.26 -3.36 -3.15
N LYS A 53 16.93 -4.52 -3.14
CA LYS A 53 16.62 -5.64 -4.05
C LYS A 53 15.19 -6.16 -3.85
N ARG A 54 14.69 -6.13 -2.62
CA ARG A 54 13.32 -6.56 -2.32
C ARG A 54 12.31 -5.54 -2.82
N GLU A 55 12.58 -4.25 -2.66
CA GLU A 55 11.74 -3.16 -3.17
C GLU A 55 11.67 -3.19 -4.70
N ASP A 56 12.80 -3.38 -5.38
CA ASP A 56 12.86 -3.57 -6.84
C ASP A 56 12.01 -4.75 -7.30
N ALA A 57 12.01 -5.85 -6.54
CA ALA A 57 11.16 -6.99 -6.83
C ALA A 57 9.66 -6.68 -6.65
N VAL A 58 9.28 -5.83 -5.67
CA VAL A 58 7.91 -5.33 -5.57
C VAL A 58 7.55 -4.53 -6.81
N PHE A 59 8.39 -3.57 -7.22
CA PHE A 59 8.13 -2.73 -8.38
C PHE A 59 7.97 -3.53 -9.66
N ARG A 60 8.87 -4.49 -9.94
CA ARG A 60 8.74 -5.38 -11.10
C ARG A 60 7.43 -6.16 -11.09
N ASN A 61 7.04 -6.68 -9.93
CA ASN A 61 5.80 -7.46 -9.80
C ASN A 61 4.55 -6.60 -10.08
N VAL A 62 4.47 -5.40 -9.50
CA VAL A 62 3.26 -4.56 -9.63
C VAL A 62 3.18 -3.89 -10.99
N ILE A 63 4.32 -3.56 -11.61
CA ILE A 63 4.36 -3.05 -12.98
C ILE A 63 4.00 -4.17 -13.96
N GLY A 64 4.57 -5.37 -13.80
CA GLY A 64 4.26 -6.52 -14.65
C GLY A 64 2.80 -7.01 -14.53
N GLY A 65 2.16 -6.76 -13.38
CA GLY A 65 0.74 -7.03 -13.15
C GLY A 65 -0.21 -5.88 -13.52
N ASN A 66 0.29 -4.74 -14.00
CA ASN A 66 -0.55 -3.58 -14.32
C ASN A 66 -1.27 -3.76 -15.67
N GLY A 67 -2.51 -4.25 -15.63
CA GLY A 67 -3.43 -4.26 -16.77
C GLY A 67 -4.43 -3.12 -16.79
N GLY A 68 -4.27 -2.15 -15.88
CA GLY A 68 -5.23 -1.06 -15.67
C GLY A 68 -4.90 0.22 -16.44
N PRO A 69 -5.74 1.26 -16.31
CA PRO A 69 -5.56 2.53 -17.01
C PRO A 69 -4.43 3.40 -16.44
N LEU A 70 -3.82 3.00 -15.31
CA LEU A 70 -2.70 3.71 -14.70
C LEU A 70 -1.43 3.50 -15.51
N SER A 71 -0.66 4.56 -15.73
CA SER A 71 0.69 4.43 -16.29
C SER A 71 1.61 3.72 -15.31
N GLU A 72 2.65 3.05 -15.82
CA GLU A 72 3.65 2.39 -14.99
C GLU A 72 4.30 3.36 -13.98
N ALA A 73 4.52 4.61 -14.40
CA ALA A 73 5.05 5.66 -13.54
C ALA A 73 4.10 6.02 -12.39
N ALA A 74 2.78 6.02 -12.63
CA ALA A 74 1.78 6.24 -11.58
C ALA A 74 1.76 5.07 -10.59
N VAL A 75 1.77 3.83 -11.09
CA VAL A 75 1.85 2.62 -10.26
C VAL A 75 3.11 2.65 -9.39
N ARG A 76 4.27 2.99 -9.98
CA ARG A 76 5.53 3.11 -9.25
C ARG A 76 5.41 4.10 -8.07
N ARG A 77 4.94 5.33 -8.31
CA ARG A 77 4.81 6.34 -7.24
C ARG A 77 3.88 5.91 -6.11
N LEU A 78 2.77 5.25 -6.44
CA LEU A 78 1.85 4.70 -5.43
C LEU A 78 2.55 3.64 -4.58
N PHE A 79 3.24 2.70 -5.23
CA PHE A 79 3.93 1.62 -4.52
C PHE A 79 5.16 2.08 -3.74
N GLU A 80 5.84 3.14 -4.17
CA GLU A 80 6.90 3.81 -3.38
C GLU A 80 6.32 4.27 -2.04
N ARG A 81 5.22 5.02 -2.06
CA ARG A 81 4.58 5.50 -0.82
C ARG A 81 4.10 4.33 0.07
N ILE A 82 3.53 3.30 -0.54
CA ILE A 82 3.08 2.10 0.18
C ILE A 82 4.25 1.34 0.80
N ILE A 83 5.43 1.30 0.17
CA ILE A 83 6.64 0.70 0.75
C ILE A 83 7.17 1.57 1.88
N ASP A 84 7.21 2.88 1.70
CA ASP A 84 7.67 3.84 2.70
C ASP A 84 6.93 3.68 4.02
N GLU A 85 5.59 3.64 3.98
CA GLU A 85 4.76 3.49 5.18
C GLU A 85 4.99 2.15 5.88
N MET A 86 5.23 1.06 5.14
CA MET A 86 5.57 -0.23 5.76
C MET A 86 6.92 -0.20 6.48
N ARG A 87 7.91 0.50 5.92
CA ARG A 87 9.21 0.66 6.58
C ARG A 87 9.08 1.52 7.83
N THR A 88 8.27 2.58 7.78
CA THR A 88 7.94 3.41 8.95
C THR A 88 7.30 2.58 10.03
N LEU A 89 6.25 1.80 9.70
CA LEU A 89 5.60 0.90 10.64
C LEU A 89 6.60 -0.06 11.31
N GLN A 90 7.51 -0.68 10.54
CA GLN A 90 8.54 -1.57 11.09
C GLN A 90 9.49 -0.84 12.06
N ARG A 91 9.94 0.38 11.72
CA ARG A 91 10.80 1.18 12.59
C ARG A 91 10.10 1.52 13.91
N GLU A 92 8.89 2.04 13.84
CA GLU A 92 8.12 2.44 15.03
C GLU A 92 7.88 1.27 15.98
N ARG A 93 7.63 0.07 15.44
CA ARG A 93 7.44 -1.14 16.25
C ARG A 93 8.74 -1.56 16.96
N MET A 94 9.87 -1.54 16.25
CA MET A 94 11.18 -1.85 16.83
C MET A 94 11.54 -0.86 17.96
N GLU A 95 11.22 0.42 17.81
CA GLU A 95 11.48 1.45 18.82
C GLU A 95 10.63 1.28 20.09
N LYS A 96 9.32 1.03 19.94
CA LYS A 96 8.39 0.87 21.10
C LYS A 96 8.76 -0.33 21.97
N GLU A 97 9.19 -1.43 21.37
CA GLU A 97 9.58 -2.64 22.10
C GLU A 97 10.94 -2.50 22.79
N ASN A 98 11.85 -1.66 22.32
CA ASN A 98 13.12 -1.40 23.00
C ASN A 98 12.97 -0.45 24.21
N GLN A 99 11.81 0.21 24.34
CA GLN A 99 11.46 1.09 25.45
C GLN A 99 10.59 0.41 26.53
N SER A 100 10.20 -0.85 26.31
CA SER A 100 9.38 -1.68 27.22
C SER A 100 10.22 -2.75 27.90
#